data_AF-A0A7J8S753-F1
#
_entry.id   AF-A0A7J8S753-F1
#
_cell.length_a   1.000
_cell.length_b   1.000
_cell.length_c   1.000
_cell.angle_alpha   90.00
_cell.angle_beta   90.00
_cell.angle_gamma   90.00
#
_symmetry.space_group_name_H-M   'P 1'
#
loop_
_entity.id
_entity.type
_entity.pdbx_description
1 polymer ?
#
loop_
_entity_poly.entity_id
_entity_poly.type
_entity_poly.pdbx_seq_one_letter_code
_entity_poly.pdbx_strand_id
1 'polypeptide(L)'
;MDLQFFCRVFLITALISLVCQVCSVTAGDIVHDDDLAPKKPGCENDFVLVKVQTWVDGIEDAEFVGVGARFGTTIVSKEKNANQRRLILSDPRDCCSAPKNKLANDVIMVDRGHCKFTTKANYAQAAHASAILIINNQKGNQGFWSLFDSCVN
;
A
#
# COMPACT_ATOMS: atom_id res chain seq x y z
N MET A 1 52.76 -25.14 -21.95
CA MET A 1 51.72 -24.18 -21.53
C MET A 1 50.47 -24.53 -22.31
N ASP A 2 49.55 -25.24 -21.67
CA ASP A 2 48.49 -25.98 -22.35
C ASP A 2 47.40 -25.07 -22.90
N LEU A 3 47.48 -24.82 -24.22
CA LEU A 3 46.47 -24.10 -25.01
C LEU A 3 45.06 -24.69 -24.81
N GLN A 4 44.96 -25.99 -24.52
CA GLN A 4 43.71 -26.67 -24.22
C GLN A 4 43.08 -26.24 -22.88
N PHE A 5 43.91 -25.89 -21.89
CA PHE A 5 43.44 -25.40 -20.59
C PHE A 5 42.83 -24.00 -20.74
N PHE A 6 43.50 -23.11 -21.48
CA PHE A 6 43.00 -21.77 -21.77
C PHE A 6 41.69 -21.78 -22.55
N CYS A 7 41.56 -22.64 -23.58
CA CYS A 7 40.30 -22.81 -24.32
C CYS A 7 39.15 -23.27 -23.42
N ARG A 8 39.39 -24.23 -22.52
CA ARG A 8 38.36 -24.71 -21.59
C ARG A 8 37.90 -23.63 -20.62
N VAL A 9 38.83 -22.85 -20.06
CA VAL A 9 38.49 -21.74 -19.16
C VAL A 9 37.67 -20.69 -19.91
N PHE A 10 38.07 -20.32 -21.13
CA PHE A 10 37.35 -19.34 -21.94
C PHE A 10 35.92 -19.77 -22.28
N LEU A 11 35.74 -21.05 -22.66
CA LEU A 11 34.42 -21.61 -22.97
C LEU A 11 33.51 -21.64 -21.74
N ILE A 12 34.05 -21.97 -20.56
CA ILE A 12 33.29 -21.96 -19.30
C ILE A 12 32.90 -20.53 -18.92
N THR A 13 33.80 -19.56 -19.01
CA THR A 13 33.48 -18.15 -18.72
C THR A 13 32.46 -17.56 -19.69
N ALA A 14 32.54 -17.92 -20.97
CA ALA A 14 31.58 -17.48 -21.98
C ALA A 14 30.18 -18.08 -21.73
N LEU A 15 30.11 -19.36 -21.35
CA LEU A 15 28.86 -20.02 -20.95
C LEU A 15 28.25 -19.38 -19.71
N ILE A 16 29.04 -19.08 -18.68
CA ILE A 16 28.57 -18.41 -17.47
C ILE A 16 28.05 -17.01 -17.81
N SER A 17 28.76 -16.25 -18.64
CA SER A 17 28.34 -14.90 -19.03
C SER A 17 27.06 -14.91 -19.89
N LEU A 18 26.87 -15.91 -20.75
CA LEU A 18 25.66 -16.12 -21.55
C LEU A 18 24.46 -16.54 -20.66
N VAL A 19 24.72 -17.29 -19.58
CA VAL A 19 23.71 -17.67 -18.58
C VAL A 19 23.37 -16.51 -17.64
N CYS A 20 24.26 -15.55 -17.40
CA CYS A 20 23.95 -14.38 -16.56
C CYS A 20 23.18 -13.26 -17.30
N GLN A 21 22.94 -13.39 -18.61
CA GLN A 21 22.12 -12.46 -19.39
C GLN A 21 20.60 -12.65 -19.19
N VAL A 22 20.16 -13.68 -18.47
CA VAL A 22 18.74 -13.81 -18.11
C VAL A 22 18.36 -12.74 -17.09
N CYS A 23 17.68 -11.73 -17.64
CA CYS A 23 16.64 -10.93 -17.02
C CYS A 23 17.09 -10.09 -15.81
N SER A 24 17.62 -8.91 -16.09
CA SER A 24 17.38 -7.78 -15.19
C SER A 24 15.88 -7.48 -15.19
N VAL A 25 15.17 -7.99 -14.17
CA VAL A 25 13.77 -7.65 -13.93
C VAL A 25 13.75 -6.35 -13.13
N THR A 26 13.43 -5.24 -13.79
CA THR A 26 13.08 -4.01 -13.10
C THR A 26 11.67 -4.16 -12.54
N ALA A 27 11.54 -4.30 -11.22
CA ALA A 27 10.25 -4.24 -10.55
C ALA A 27 9.73 -2.79 -10.59
N GLY A 28 8.95 -2.47 -11.61
CA GLY A 28 8.17 -1.23 -11.68
C GLY A 28 6.87 -1.37 -10.90
N ASP A 29 6.39 -0.27 -10.33
CA ASP A 29 5.10 -0.22 -9.62
C ASP A 29 3.97 -0.67 -10.55
N ILE A 30 3.17 -1.64 -10.09
CA ILE A 30 1.99 -2.10 -10.83
C ILE A 30 0.90 -1.07 -10.63
N VAL A 31 0.84 -0.11 -11.55
CA VAL A 31 -0.22 0.88 -11.63
C VAL A 31 -1.32 0.31 -12.52
N HIS A 32 -2.52 0.14 -11.97
CA HIS A 32 -3.69 -0.26 -12.73
C HIS A 32 -4.63 0.94 -12.86
N ASP A 33 -4.76 1.49 -14.06
CA ASP A 33 -5.80 2.48 -14.34
C ASP A 33 -7.11 1.74 -14.67
N ASP A 34 -8.16 2.08 -13.94
CA ASP A 34 -9.50 1.55 -14.14
C ASP A 34 -10.41 2.71 -14.53
N ASP A 35 -10.78 2.81 -15.81
CA ASP A 35 -11.61 3.92 -16.29
C ASP A 35 -13.07 3.87 -15.79
N LEU A 36 -13.49 2.77 -15.15
CA LEU A 36 -14.86 2.60 -14.66
C LEU A 36 -15.06 3.13 -13.24
N ALA A 37 -13.98 3.28 -12.45
CA ALA A 37 -14.12 3.75 -11.09
C ALA A 37 -14.37 5.28 -11.07
N PRO A 38 -15.33 5.78 -10.27
CA PRO A 38 -15.64 7.22 -10.23
C PRO A 38 -14.40 8.07 -9.90
N LYS A 39 -14.01 8.94 -10.84
CA LYS A 39 -12.90 9.89 -10.68
C LYS A 39 -13.45 11.23 -10.16
N LYS A 40 -12.72 11.90 -9.25
CA LYS A 40 -13.06 13.27 -8.80
C LYS A 40 -12.06 14.22 -9.46
N PRO A 41 -12.49 15.24 -10.23
CA PRO A 41 -11.57 16.19 -10.85
C PRO A 41 -10.66 16.84 -9.81
N GLY A 42 -9.34 16.78 -10.03
CA GLY A 42 -8.32 17.25 -9.08
C GLY A 42 -7.97 16.25 -7.97
N CYS A 43 -8.52 15.03 -8.04
CA CYS A 43 -8.23 13.95 -7.12
C CYS A 43 -8.41 12.58 -7.81
N GLU A 44 -7.46 12.29 -8.69
CA GLU A 44 -7.45 11.10 -9.54
C GLU A 44 -6.11 10.39 -9.35
N ASN A 45 -5.96 9.72 -8.21
CA ASN A 45 -4.83 8.84 -8.00
C ASN A 45 -5.06 7.53 -8.75
N ASP A 46 -3.97 6.90 -9.15
CA ASP A 46 -4.00 5.55 -9.69
C ASP A 46 -4.12 4.51 -8.57
N PHE A 47 -4.60 3.32 -8.91
CA PHE A 47 -4.52 2.19 -7.99
C PHE A 47 -3.06 1.72 -7.91
N VAL A 48 -2.45 1.94 -6.74
CA VAL A 48 -1.10 1.46 -6.43
C VAL A 48 -1.20 0.38 -5.38
N LEU A 49 -0.57 -0.77 -5.63
CA LEU A 49 -0.35 -1.79 -4.60
C LEU A 49 0.70 -1.28 -3.61
N VAL A 50 0.31 -1.22 -2.34
CA VAL A 50 1.15 -0.70 -1.26
C VAL A 50 1.46 -1.79 -0.26
N LYS A 51 2.69 -1.78 0.25
CA LYS A 51 3.12 -2.63 1.37
C LYS A 51 3.16 -1.78 2.63
N VAL A 52 2.40 -2.19 3.63
CA VAL A 52 2.31 -1.51 4.92
C VAL A 52 3.00 -2.39 5.96
N GLN A 53 4.15 -1.94 6.43
CA GLN A 53 4.84 -2.58 7.54
C GLN A 53 4.17 -2.17 8.86
N THR A 54 4.01 -3.10 9.81
CA THR A 54 3.51 -2.80 11.15
C THR A 54 4.59 -2.94 12.20
N TRP A 55 4.34 -2.30 13.34
CA TRP A 55 5.17 -2.40 14.54
C TRP A 55 4.29 -2.60 15.76
N VAL A 56 4.70 -3.53 16.63
CA VAL A 56 4.09 -3.77 17.94
C VAL A 56 5.18 -3.58 18.98
N ASP A 57 4.95 -2.68 19.93
CA ASP A 57 5.92 -2.32 20.98
C ASP A 57 7.32 -1.93 20.44
N GLY A 58 7.35 -1.26 19.28
CA GLY A 58 8.57 -0.81 18.61
C GLY A 58 9.32 -1.91 17.85
N ILE A 59 8.82 -3.14 17.87
CA ILE A 59 9.37 -4.28 17.12
C ILE A 59 8.59 -4.44 15.83
N GLU A 60 9.31 -4.59 14.72
CA GLU A 60 8.72 -4.85 13.41
C GLU A 60 7.93 -6.17 13.42
N ASP A 61 6.71 -6.14 12.89
CA ASP A 61 5.79 -7.29 12.85
C ASP A 61 5.35 -7.59 11.40
N ALA A 62 4.08 -7.94 11.16
CA ALA A 62 3.61 -8.38 9.86
C ALA A 62 3.57 -7.25 8.81
N GLU A 63 4.03 -7.54 7.59
CA GLU A 63 3.77 -6.71 6.42
C GLU A 63 2.40 -7.05 5.83
N PHE A 64 1.56 -6.05 5.59
CA PHE A 64 0.29 -6.21 4.92
C PHE A 64 0.32 -5.58 3.52
N VAL A 65 -0.21 -6.30 2.55
CA VAL A 65 -0.44 -5.75 1.20
C VAL A 65 -1.82 -5.13 1.16
N GLY A 66 -1.87 -3.90 0.66
CA GLY A 66 -3.11 -3.23 0.37
C GLY A 66 -3.12 -2.49 -0.94
N VAL A 67 -4.23 -1.82 -1.20
CA VAL A 67 -4.43 -1.00 -2.40
C VAL A 67 -4.67 0.43 -1.96
N GLY A 68 -3.90 1.36 -2.51
CA GLY A 68 -4.09 2.79 -2.34
C GLY A 68 -5.39 3.27 -2.96
N ALA A 69 -6.00 4.29 -2.35
CA ALA A 69 -7.22 4.87 -2.87
C ALA A 69 -6.95 5.81 -4.05
N ARG A 70 -7.92 5.86 -4.98
CA ARG A 70 -7.94 6.84 -6.08
C ARG A 70 -8.15 8.28 -5.62
N PHE A 71 -8.42 8.47 -4.34
CA PHE A 71 -8.60 9.78 -3.76
C PHE A 71 -7.71 9.95 -2.56
N GLY A 72 -7.33 11.18 -2.27
CA GLY A 72 -6.39 11.50 -1.24
C GLY A 72 -5.03 11.91 -1.78
N THR A 73 -4.04 11.90 -0.90
CA THR A 73 -2.63 12.07 -1.24
C THR A 73 -2.11 10.79 -1.89
N THR A 74 -1.29 10.92 -2.93
CA THR A 74 -0.67 9.77 -3.58
C THR A 74 0.23 9.01 -2.60
N ILE A 75 0.03 7.70 -2.49
CA ILE A 75 0.88 6.82 -1.71
C ILE A 75 1.94 6.23 -2.64
N VAL A 76 3.21 6.28 -2.23
CA VAL A 76 4.30 5.58 -2.94
C VAL A 76 4.33 4.10 -2.55
N SER A 77 4.65 3.22 -3.49
CA SER A 77 4.61 1.76 -3.33
C SER A 77 5.54 1.23 -2.23
N LYS A 78 6.67 1.91 -1.99
CA LYS A 78 7.62 1.67 -0.90
C LYS A 78 8.32 2.95 -0.48
N GLU A 79 8.03 3.43 0.73
CA GLU A 79 8.80 4.49 1.38
C GLU A 79 9.69 3.88 2.46
N LYS A 80 11.03 3.96 2.31
CA LYS A 80 11.98 3.40 3.30
C LYS A 80 11.96 4.17 4.62
N ASN A 81 11.45 5.41 4.63
CA ASN A 81 11.36 6.27 5.81
C ASN A 81 9.91 6.71 6.09
N ALA A 82 8.96 5.79 6.04
CA ALA A 82 7.57 6.09 6.35
C ALA A 82 7.41 6.52 7.82
N ASN A 83 6.64 7.59 8.07
CA ASN A 83 6.32 8.02 9.43
C ASN A 83 5.44 6.98 10.12
N GLN A 84 5.89 6.47 11.26
CA GLN A 84 5.07 5.62 12.11
C GLN A 84 3.99 6.44 12.79
N ARG A 85 2.74 6.02 12.63
CA ARG A 85 1.58 6.62 13.29
C ARG A 85 0.84 5.53 14.04
N ARG A 86 0.26 5.89 15.18
CA ARG A 86 -0.54 4.96 15.97
C ARG A 86 -1.82 4.60 15.21
N LEU A 87 -2.17 3.33 15.24
CA LEU A 87 -3.41 2.79 14.67
C LEU A 87 -4.48 2.72 15.76
N ILE A 88 -5.66 3.29 15.50
CA ILE A 88 -6.80 3.29 16.43
C ILE A 88 -8.00 2.66 15.75
N LEU A 89 -8.66 1.71 16.43
CA LEU A 89 -9.94 1.18 15.97
C LEU A 89 -11.06 2.20 16.17
N SER A 90 -11.83 2.47 15.12
CA SER A 90 -12.97 3.39 15.16
C SER A 90 -14.11 2.89 16.06
N ASP A 91 -14.76 3.82 16.74
CA ASP A 91 -16.05 3.66 17.42
C ASP A 91 -17.02 4.77 16.95
N PRO A 92 -18.05 4.46 16.14
CA PRO A 92 -18.46 3.11 15.73
C PRO A 92 -17.47 2.48 14.73
N ARG A 93 -17.42 1.14 14.70
CA ARG A 93 -16.44 0.39 13.89
C ARG A 93 -16.51 0.67 12.40
N ASP A 94 -17.69 1.00 11.88
CA ASP A 94 -17.87 1.30 10.47
C ASP A 94 -17.58 2.76 10.12
N CYS A 95 -17.39 3.66 11.09
CA CYS A 95 -17.16 5.10 10.86
C CYS A 95 -18.20 5.72 9.90
N CYS A 96 -19.44 5.24 9.93
CA CYS A 96 -20.55 5.84 9.16
C CYS A 96 -21.21 7.03 9.88
N SER A 97 -20.66 7.41 11.04
CA SER A 97 -20.91 8.63 11.79
C SER A 97 -19.61 9.10 12.45
N ALA A 98 -19.64 10.27 13.09
CA ALA A 98 -18.47 10.84 13.75
C ALA A 98 -17.88 9.87 14.79
N PRO A 99 -16.58 9.52 14.69
CA PRO A 99 -15.96 8.62 15.64
C PRO A 99 -15.87 9.28 17.01
N LYS A 100 -16.10 8.50 18.07
CA LYS A 100 -16.05 8.93 19.46
C LYS A 100 -14.62 8.94 20.01
N ASN A 101 -13.70 8.24 19.35
CA ASN A 101 -12.29 8.22 19.72
C ASN A 101 -11.68 9.60 19.55
N LYS A 102 -10.87 10.03 20.51
CA LYS A 102 -10.00 11.21 20.33
C LYS A 102 -8.84 10.80 19.44
N LEU A 103 -8.78 11.35 18.23
CA LEU A 103 -7.66 11.14 17.31
C LEU A 103 -6.66 12.30 17.49
N ALA A 104 -5.39 11.97 17.57
CA ALA A 104 -4.30 12.94 17.70
C ALA A 104 -3.36 12.82 16.49
N ASN A 105 -3.91 13.03 15.27
CA ASN A 105 -3.23 12.69 14.00
C ASN A 105 -2.84 11.21 13.94
N ASP A 106 -3.76 10.35 14.39
CA ASP A 106 -3.63 8.89 14.34
C ASP A 106 -4.22 8.34 13.03
N VAL A 107 -3.81 7.13 12.65
CA VAL A 107 -4.48 6.36 11.60
C VAL A 107 -5.70 5.68 12.21
N ILE A 108 -6.88 5.89 11.64
CA ILE A 108 -8.10 5.23 12.11
C ILE A 108 -8.41 3.99 11.28
N MET A 109 -8.67 2.88 11.94
CA MET A 109 -9.02 1.59 11.35
C MET A 109 -10.53 1.40 11.39
N VAL A 110 -11.14 1.05 10.26
CA VAL A 110 -12.59 0.94 10.10
C VAL A 110 -13.00 -0.33 9.36
N ASP A 111 -14.18 -0.84 9.68
CA ASP A 111 -14.77 -1.99 8.99
C ASP A 111 -15.48 -1.55 7.70
N ARG A 112 -15.35 -2.39 6.65
CA ARG A 112 -16.12 -2.26 5.41
C ARG A 112 -17.61 -2.49 5.64
N GLY A 113 -18.45 -1.74 4.91
CA GLY A 113 -19.91 -1.90 4.91
C GLY A 113 -20.67 -0.66 5.41
N HIS A 114 -22.01 -0.76 5.45
CA HIS A 114 -22.99 0.25 5.89
C HIS A 114 -23.05 1.58 5.14
N CYS A 115 -21.90 2.15 4.74
CA CYS A 115 -21.82 3.39 3.96
C CYS A 115 -20.64 3.37 2.98
N LYS A 116 -20.57 4.37 2.10
CA LYS A 116 -19.51 4.52 1.08
C LYS A 116 -18.15 4.78 1.74
N PHE A 117 -17.06 4.36 1.08
CA PHE A 117 -15.70 4.62 1.56
C PHE A 117 -15.38 6.11 1.71
N THR A 118 -15.85 6.95 0.78
CA THR A 118 -15.71 8.41 0.87
C THR A 118 -16.43 8.98 2.10
N THR A 119 -17.61 8.45 2.46
CA THR A 119 -18.32 8.86 3.68
C THR A 119 -17.49 8.57 4.93
N LYS A 120 -16.87 7.39 5.01
CA LYS A 120 -15.99 7.01 6.14
C LYS A 120 -14.77 7.92 6.21
N ALA A 121 -14.13 8.18 5.07
CA ALA A 121 -12.98 9.08 4.97
C ALA A 121 -13.33 10.51 5.43
N ASN A 122 -14.51 11.02 5.08
CA ASN A 122 -14.96 12.34 5.53
C ASN A 122 -15.12 12.43 7.05
N TYR A 123 -15.72 11.43 7.69
CA TYR A 123 -15.85 11.40 9.15
C TYR A 123 -14.51 11.24 9.87
N ALA A 124 -13.62 10.40 9.33
CA ALA A 124 -12.26 10.26 9.84
C ALA A 124 -11.46 11.57 9.75
N GLN A 125 -11.49 12.23 8.60
CA GLN A 125 -10.80 13.50 8.37
C GLN A 125 -11.38 14.61 9.28
N ALA A 126 -12.72 14.70 9.39
CA ALA A 126 -13.38 15.66 10.28
C ALA A 126 -13.04 15.42 11.76
N ALA A 127 -12.65 14.20 12.12
CA ALA A 127 -12.16 13.84 13.44
C ALA A 127 -10.64 13.99 13.61
N HIS A 128 -9.94 14.61 12.66
CA HIS A 128 -8.48 14.80 12.66
C HIS A 128 -7.67 13.49 12.64
N ALA A 129 -8.17 12.47 11.94
CA ALA A 129 -7.35 11.33 11.55
C ALA A 129 -6.28 11.78 10.54
N SER A 130 -5.09 11.19 10.60
CA SER A 130 -4.05 11.41 9.58
C SER A 130 -4.20 10.48 8.37
N ALA A 131 -4.98 9.40 8.51
CA ALA A 131 -5.31 8.44 7.45
C ALA A 131 -6.39 7.47 7.93
N ILE A 132 -6.98 6.71 6.99
CA ILE A 132 -8.01 5.71 7.28
C ILE A 132 -7.67 4.33 6.67
N LEU A 133 -7.59 3.30 7.50
CA LEU A 133 -7.39 1.91 7.07
C LEU A 133 -8.74 1.19 7.01
N ILE A 134 -9.21 0.80 5.82
CA ILE A 134 -10.47 0.06 5.69
C ILE A 134 -10.20 -1.43 5.58
N ILE A 135 -10.70 -2.17 6.57
CA ILE A 135 -10.55 -3.62 6.62
C ILE A 135 -11.72 -4.28 5.92
N ASN A 136 -11.38 -5.12 4.95
CA ASN A 136 -12.34 -6.02 4.34
C ASN A 136 -12.45 -7.27 5.22
N ASN A 137 -13.58 -7.41 5.92
CA ASN A 137 -13.87 -8.55 6.79
C ASN A 137 -14.56 -9.72 6.07
N GLN A 138 -14.63 -9.70 4.73
CA GLN A 138 -15.21 -10.78 3.94
C GLN A 138 -14.19 -11.92 3.73
N LYS A 139 -14.58 -13.14 4.10
CA LYS A 139 -13.73 -14.35 3.92
C LYS A 139 -13.44 -14.57 2.43
N GLY A 140 -12.17 -14.70 2.07
CA GLY A 140 -11.72 -15.02 0.71
C GLY A 140 -10.79 -13.99 0.07
N ASN A 141 -10.75 -12.75 0.56
CA ASN A 141 -9.91 -11.69 0.00
C ASN A 141 -8.84 -11.25 1.01
N GLN A 142 -7.62 -11.74 0.81
CA GLN A 142 -6.39 -11.26 1.45
C GLN A 142 -6.04 -9.89 0.86
N GLY A 143 -6.75 -8.85 1.25
CA GLY A 143 -6.53 -7.51 0.71
C GLY A 143 -7.05 -6.46 1.66
N PHE A 144 -6.14 -5.82 2.39
CA PHE A 144 -6.42 -4.58 3.10
C PHE A 144 -6.67 -3.49 2.06
N TRP A 145 -7.79 -2.77 2.15
CA TRP A 145 -8.03 -1.62 1.28
C TRP A 145 -7.68 -0.38 2.09
N SER A 146 -6.41 0.02 2.03
CA SER A 146 -5.98 1.19 2.80
C SER A 146 -6.30 2.48 2.06
N LEU A 147 -7.04 3.35 2.72
CA LEU A 147 -7.44 4.66 2.23
C LEU A 147 -6.58 5.72 2.92
N PHE A 148 -5.39 6.00 2.41
CA PHE A 148 -4.60 7.11 2.95
C PHE A 148 -5.04 8.46 2.36
N ASP A 149 -5.82 9.15 3.20
CA ASP A 149 -6.02 10.59 3.43
C ASP A 149 -6.28 11.60 2.29
N SER A 150 -7.37 12.37 2.49
CA SER A 150 -7.74 13.73 2.05
C SER A 150 -7.89 14.08 0.56
N CYS A 151 -9.10 13.86 0.04
CA CYS A 151 -9.66 14.71 -1.02
C CYS A 151 -11.10 15.08 -0.72
N VAL A 152 -11.30 15.78 0.39
CA VAL A 152 -12.60 16.36 0.72
C VAL A 152 -12.49 17.85 0.44
N ASN A 153 -13.31 18.33 -0.50
CA ASN A 153 -13.52 19.78 -0.63
C ASN A 153 -14.25 20.26 0.63
#